data_AF-A0A519XYW7-F1
#
_entry.id   AF-A0A519XYW7-F1
#
_cell.length_a   1.000
_cell.length_b   1.000
_cell.length_c   1.000
_cell.angle_alpha   90.00
_cell.angle_beta   90.00
_cell.angle_gamma   90.00
#
_symmetry.space_group_name_H-M   'P 1'
#
loop_
_entity.id
_entity.type
_entity.pdbx_description
1 polymer ?
#
loop_
_entity_poly.entity_id
_entity_poly.type
_entity_poly.pdbx_seq_one_letter_code
_entity_poly.pdbx_strand_id
1 'polypeptide(L)'
;LYSYVLASPAAVLISKTVYNVLLMLVLTTIALGFYTLVFDTFTPPDLLLYYVAVVMGSISFSTVFTMVSAIASKAGNGGMLMAILSFPIIIPVLILLIKLAKNAVDGLPWENSYDEIGMLLVVNVLTVATSLLLFPYLWRD
;
A
#
# COMPACT_ATOMS: atom_id res chain seq x y z
N LEU A 1 6.58 5.53 -30.36
CA LEU A 1 7.78 6.42 -30.37
C LEU A 1 7.57 7.79 -29.73
N TYR A 2 6.35 8.35 -29.66
CA TYR A 2 6.13 9.69 -29.07
C TYR A 2 6.16 9.71 -27.51
N SER A 3 5.80 8.59 -26.87
CA SER A 3 5.76 8.45 -25.40
C SER A 3 7.12 8.25 -24.73
N TYR A 4 8.21 8.15 -25.49
CA TYR A 4 9.58 8.00 -24.97
C TYR A 4 10.30 9.33 -24.77
N VAL A 5 9.76 10.41 -25.35
CA VAL A 5 10.43 11.72 -25.45
C VAL A 5 9.89 12.74 -24.43
N LEU A 6 8.71 12.51 -23.84
CA LEU A 6 8.04 13.52 -22.99
C LEU A 6 8.05 13.23 -21.48
N ALA A 7 8.21 11.98 -21.03
CA ALA A 7 8.34 11.64 -19.61
C ALA A 7 9.02 10.29 -19.44
N SER A 8 9.91 10.14 -18.46
CA SER A 8 10.47 8.82 -18.14
C SER A 8 9.31 7.92 -17.65
N PRO A 9 9.20 6.67 -18.15
CA PRO A 9 8.17 5.72 -17.71
C PRO A 9 8.12 5.58 -16.17
N ALA A 10 9.31 5.61 -15.55
CA ALA A 10 9.45 5.63 -14.09
C ALA A 10 8.78 6.85 -13.42
N ALA A 11 8.89 8.05 -13.99
CA ALA A 11 8.26 9.25 -13.42
C ALA A 11 6.73 9.18 -13.44
N VAL A 12 6.13 8.60 -14.49
CA VAL A 12 4.68 8.41 -14.56
C VAL A 12 4.20 7.43 -13.49
N LEU A 13 4.90 6.31 -13.34
CA LEU A 13 4.61 5.31 -12.32
C LEU A 13 4.75 5.88 -10.90
N ILE A 14 5.84 6.58 -10.61
CA ILE A 14 6.09 7.19 -9.30
C ILE A 14 5.00 8.23 -9.00
N SER A 15 4.68 9.11 -9.96
CA SER A 15 3.64 10.13 -9.77
C SER A 15 2.27 9.52 -9.46
N LYS A 16 1.91 8.44 -10.17
CA LYS A 16 0.66 7.72 -9.94
C LYS A 16 0.63 7.03 -8.58
N THR A 17 1.75 6.45 -8.15
CA THR A 17 1.90 5.82 -6.84
C THR A 17 1.74 6.86 -5.73
N VAL A 18 2.43 8.00 -5.82
CA VAL A 18 2.32 9.10 -4.85
C VAL A 18 0.89 9.65 -4.78
N TYR A 19 0.23 9.85 -5.92
CA TYR A 19 -1.16 10.28 -5.96
C TYR A 19 -2.09 9.28 -5.25
N ASN A 20 -1.94 7.98 -5.54
CA ASN A 20 -2.76 6.95 -4.90
C ASN A 20 -2.46 6.83 -3.39
N VAL A 21 -1.21 6.99 -2.96
CA VAL A 21 -0.86 6.99 -1.52
C VAL A 21 -1.55 8.16 -0.83
N LEU A 22 -1.46 9.37 -1.38
CA LEU A 22 -2.11 10.56 -0.81
C LEU A 22 -3.63 10.41 -0.76
N LEU A 23 -4.24 9.91 -1.84
CA LEU A 23 -5.67 9.65 -1.89
C LEU A 23 -6.08 8.64 -0.82
N MET A 24 -5.36 7.52 -0.70
CA MET A 24 -5.63 6.51 0.32
C MET A 24 -5.47 7.07 1.73
N LEU A 25 -4.44 7.89 1.99
CA LEU A 25 -4.23 8.52 3.29
C LEU A 25 -5.38 9.46 3.68
N VAL A 26 -5.87 10.26 2.75
CA VAL A 26 -7.02 11.15 2.99
C VAL A 26 -8.27 10.32 3.30
N LEU A 27 -8.56 9.30 2.48
CA LEU A 27 -9.73 8.45 2.68
C LEU A 27 -9.67 7.69 4.00
N THR A 28 -8.52 7.11 4.36
CA THR A 28 -8.38 6.35 5.60
C THR A 28 -8.39 7.25 6.82
N THR A 29 -7.86 8.47 6.74
CA THR A 29 -7.96 9.46 7.82
C THR A 29 -9.41 9.91 8.03
N ILE A 30 -10.16 10.19 6.96
CA ILE A 30 -11.58 10.54 7.05
C ILE A 30 -12.37 9.37 7.63
N ALA A 31 -12.13 8.14 7.14
CA ALA A 31 -12.80 6.94 7.64
C ALA A 31 -12.50 6.71 9.13
N LEU A 32 -11.25 6.91 9.56
CA LEU A 32 -10.86 6.84 10.96
C LEU A 32 -11.59 7.88 11.81
N GLY A 33 -11.63 9.14 11.37
CA GLY A 33 -12.32 10.21 12.07
C GLY A 33 -13.82 9.93 12.21
N PHE A 34 -14.44 9.42 11.16
CA PHE A 34 -15.85 9.01 11.20
C PHE A 34 -16.07 7.82 12.14
N TYR A 35 -15.15 6.85 12.14
CA TYR A 35 -15.21 5.70 13.04
C TYR A 35 -15.11 6.12 14.50
N THR A 36 -14.18 7.01 14.86
CA THR A 36 -14.05 7.52 16.23
C THR A 36 -15.25 8.36 16.67
N LEU A 37 -15.93 9.04 15.73
CA LEU A 37 -17.10 9.87 16.04
C LEU A 37 -18.37 9.03 16.23
N VAL A 38 -18.53 7.96 15.45
CA VAL A 38 -19.70 7.07 15.53
C VAL A 38 -19.59 6.09 16.70
N PHE A 39 -18.37 5.63 17.00
CA PHE A 39 -18.10 4.67 18.07
C PHE A 39 -17.38 5.38 19.22
N ASP A 40 -18.14 6.08 20.07
CA ASP A 40 -17.64 6.83 21.24
C ASP A 40 -16.72 6.01 22.17
N THR A 41 -16.83 4.67 22.17
CA THR A 41 -16.04 3.76 23.00
C THR A 41 -14.72 3.34 22.37
N PHE A 42 -14.47 3.60 21.09
CA PHE A 42 -13.26 3.16 20.41
C PHE A 42 -12.17 4.24 20.44
N THR A 43 -11.50 4.33 21.59
CA THR A 43 -10.21 5.01 21.72
C THR A 43 -9.13 3.96 21.99
N PRO A 44 -8.32 3.58 20.99
CA PRO A 44 -7.20 2.69 21.23
C PRO A 44 -6.31 3.29 22.33
N PRO A 45 -5.78 2.48 23.25
CA PRO A 45 -4.83 2.95 24.25
C PRO A 45 -3.63 3.66 23.63
N ASP A 46 -3.18 3.20 22.45
CA ASP A 46 -2.15 3.86 21.64
C ASP A 46 -2.70 4.29 20.27
N LEU A 47 -3.30 5.48 20.24
CA LEU A 47 -3.87 6.08 19.02
C LEU A 47 -2.79 6.41 17.98
N LEU A 48 -1.56 6.69 18.42
CA LEU A 48 -0.45 7.00 17.52
C LEU A 48 0.01 5.75 16.78
N LEU A 49 0.20 4.64 17.47
CA LEU A 49 0.55 3.35 16.85
C LEU A 49 -0.56 2.87 15.90
N TYR A 50 -1.82 3.08 16.27
CA TYR A 50 -2.96 2.77 15.39
C TYR A 50 -2.95 3.62 14.12
N TYR A 51 -2.67 4.93 14.24
CA TYR A 51 -2.54 5.81 13.09
C TYR A 51 -1.36 5.41 12.19
N VAL A 52 -0.22 5.03 12.77
CA VAL A 52 0.92 4.48 12.02
C VAL A 52 0.52 3.23 11.23
N ALA A 53 -0.27 2.33 11.82
CA ALA A 53 -0.78 1.15 11.13
C ALA A 53 -1.65 1.52 9.92
N VAL A 54 -2.52 2.52 10.07
CA VAL A 54 -3.39 3.03 9.00
C VAL A 54 -2.57 3.65 7.86
N VAL A 55 -1.57 4.46 8.20
CA VAL A 55 -0.65 5.08 7.23
C VAL A 55 0.12 4.00 6.47
N MET A 56 0.71 3.04 7.19
CA MET A 56 1.45 1.92 6.60
C MET A 56 0.56 1.07 5.67
N GLY A 57 -0.68 0.81 6.07
CA GLY A 57 -1.64 0.09 5.25
C GLY A 57 -2.00 0.85 3.97
N SER A 58 -2.19 2.17 4.07
CA SER A 58 -2.48 3.03 2.93
C SER A 58 -1.35 3.03 1.90
N ILE A 59 -0.10 3.10 2.36
CA ILE A 59 1.10 3.03 1.51
C ILE A 59 1.20 1.65 0.85
N SER A 60 1.06 0.59 1.64
CA SER A 60 1.22 -0.81 1.17
C SER A 60 0.19 -1.16 0.10
N PHE A 61 -1.10 -0.91 0.35
CA PHE A 61 -2.15 -1.22 -0.61
C PHE A 61 -2.07 -0.37 -1.87
N SER A 62 -1.82 0.94 -1.72
CA SER A 62 -1.64 1.82 -2.87
C SER A 62 -0.53 1.33 -3.80
N THR A 63 0.62 0.96 -3.23
CA THR A 63 1.80 0.53 -3.99
C THR A 63 1.54 -0.81 -4.69
N VAL A 64 1.00 -1.80 -3.97
CA VAL A 64 0.70 -3.14 -4.53
C VAL A 64 -0.34 -3.02 -5.65
N PHE A 65 -1.46 -2.33 -5.43
CA PHE A 65 -2.49 -2.20 -6.47
C PHE A 65 -2.00 -1.41 -7.68
N THR A 66 -1.21 -0.35 -7.47
CA THR A 66 -0.65 0.43 -8.58
C THR A 66 0.31 -0.41 -9.43
N MET A 67 1.19 -1.20 -8.80
CA MET A 67 2.10 -2.10 -9.51
C MET A 67 1.33 -3.17 -10.27
N VAL A 68 0.39 -3.86 -9.62
CA VAL A 68 -0.33 -4.96 -10.26
C VAL A 68 -1.21 -4.43 -11.40
N SER A 69 -1.84 -3.25 -11.24
CA SER A 69 -2.57 -2.59 -12.33
C SER A 69 -1.67 -2.26 -13.52
N ALA A 70 -0.43 -1.81 -13.28
CA ALA A 70 0.54 -1.53 -14.34
C ALA A 70 0.90 -2.80 -15.12
N ILE A 71 1.23 -3.89 -14.43
CA ILE A 71 1.54 -5.20 -15.05
C ILE A 71 0.34 -5.71 -15.85
N ALA A 72 -0.84 -5.66 -15.25
CA ALA A 72 -2.02 -6.25 -15.84
C ALA A 72 -2.54 -5.46 -17.05
N SER A 73 -2.36 -4.13 -17.07
CA SER A 73 -2.74 -3.29 -18.22
C SER A 73 -2.03 -3.65 -19.53
N LYS A 74 -0.88 -4.36 -19.45
CA LYS A 74 -0.12 -4.80 -20.62
C LYS A 74 -0.23 -6.29 -20.95
N ALA A 75 -0.77 -7.10 -20.05
CA ALA A 75 -1.20 -8.44 -20.40
C ALA A 75 -2.59 -8.37 -21.03
N GLY A 76 -2.81 -9.02 -22.18
CA GLY A 76 -4.09 -9.00 -22.92
C GLY A 76 -5.34 -9.46 -22.14
N ASN A 77 -5.21 -9.82 -20.86
CA ASN A 77 -6.29 -10.19 -19.94
C ASN A 77 -6.14 -9.51 -18.56
N GLY A 78 -6.00 -8.18 -18.56
CA GLY A 78 -5.59 -7.39 -17.39
C GLY A 78 -6.50 -7.44 -16.16
N GLY A 79 -7.80 -7.71 -16.30
CA GLY A 79 -8.67 -7.87 -15.13
C GLY A 79 -8.37 -9.14 -14.32
N MET A 80 -8.22 -10.27 -15.02
CA MET A 80 -7.98 -11.59 -14.40
C MET A 80 -6.57 -11.69 -13.82
N LEU A 81 -5.57 -11.17 -14.55
CA LEU A 81 -4.19 -11.19 -14.08
C LEU A 81 -3.99 -10.32 -12.84
N MET A 82 -4.72 -9.20 -12.74
CA MET A 82 -4.67 -8.34 -11.56
C MET A 82 -5.14 -9.07 -10.30
N ALA A 83 -6.22 -9.85 -10.39
CA ALA A 83 -6.74 -10.61 -9.25
C ALA A 83 -5.79 -11.74 -8.81
N ILE A 84 -5.26 -12.51 -9.78
CA ILE A 84 -4.40 -13.66 -9.50
C ILE A 84 -3.06 -13.23 -8.88
N LEU A 85 -2.46 -12.12 -9.36
CA LEU A 85 -1.17 -11.64 -8.85
C LEU A 85 -1.30 -10.85 -7.54
N SER A 86 -2.39 -10.11 -7.34
CA SER A 86 -2.56 -9.31 -6.13
C SER A 86 -2.81 -10.18 -4.90
N PHE A 87 -3.53 -11.29 -5.06
CA PHE A 87 -3.99 -12.09 -3.92
C PHE A 87 -2.84 -12.65 -3.04
N PRO A 88 -1.79 -13.28 -3.58
CA PRO A 88 -0.67 -13.78 -2.79
C PRO A 88 0.13 -12.68 -2.08
N ILE A 89 0.15 -11.46 -2.64
CA ILE A 89 0.90 -10.32 -2.10
C ILE A 89 0.10 -9.60 -1.01
N ILE A 90 -1.22 -9.49 -1.19
CA ILE A 90 -2.12 -8.79 -0.26
C ILE A 90 -2.29 -9.54 1.06
N ILE A 91 -2.34 -10.87 1.04
CA ILE A 91 -2.57 -11.66 2.27
C ILE A 91 -1.48 -11.43 3.32
N PRO A 92 -0.17 -11.54 3.01
CA PRO A 92 0.89 -11.23 3.97
C PRO A 92 0.80 -9.83 4.52
N VAL A 93 0.53 -8.83 3.65
CA VAL A 93 0.38 -7.43 4.05
C VAL A 93 -0.80 -7.26 5.02
N LEU A 94 -1.95 -7.88 4.73
CA LEU A 94 -3.11 -7.85 5.61
C LEU A 94 -2.79 -8.44 6.99
N ILE A 95 -2.12 -9.59 7.05
CA ILE A 95 -1.78 -10.24 8.33
C ILE A 95 -0.90 -9.34 9.19
N LEU A 96 0.13 -8.71 8.59
CA LEU A 96 1.02 -7.79 9.29
C LEU A 96 0.28 -6.55 9.80
N LEU A 97 -0.60 -5.96 8.97
CA LEU A 97 -1.39 -4.80 9.36
C LEU A 97 -2.39 -5.13 10.47
N ILE A 98 -3.03 -6.30 10.43
CA ILE A 98 -3.95 -6.74 11.48
C ILE A 98 -3.20 -6.91 12.80
N LYS A 99 -2.00 -7.51 12.79
CA LYS A 99 -1.16 -7.62 13.98
C LYS A 99 -0.75 -6.26 14.53
N LEU A 100 -0.29 -5.36 13.67
CA LEU A 100 0.12 -4.02 14.05
C LEU A 100 -1.04 -3.20 14.65
N ALA A 101 -2.22 -3.25 14.01
CA ALA A 101 -3.43 -2.61 14.51
C ALA A 101 -3.89 -3.23 15.85
N LYS A 102 -3.79 -4.55 15.99
CA LYS A 102 -4.11 -5.25 17.23
C LYS A 102 -3.18 -4.83 18.37
N ASN A 103 -1.86 -4.73 18.13
CA ASN A 103 -0.92 -4.27 19.15
C ASN A 103 -1.27 -2.87 19.66
N ALA A 104 -1.75 -1.99 18.78
CA ALA A 104 -2.20 -0.65 19.16
C ALA A 104 -3.51 -0.64 19.96
N VAL A 105 -4.46 -1.52 19.62
CA VAL A 105 -5.72 -1.70 20.36
C VAL A 105 -5.50 -2.36 21.72
N ASP A 106 -4.56 -3.31 21.81
CA ASP A 106 -4.18 -3.98 23.05
C ASP A 106 -3.27 -3.09 23.93
N GLY A 107 -2.79 -1.95 23.42
CA GLY A 107 -1.94 -1.01 24.15
C GLY A 107 -0.53 -1.54 24.44
N LEU A 108 0.00 -2.43 23.59
CA LEU A 108 1.31 -3.03 23.78
C LEU A 108 2.44 -2.02 23.52
N PRO A 109 3.63 -2.22 24.14
CA PRO A 109 4.81 -1.43 23.83
C PRO A 109 5.16 -1.48 22.33
N TRP A 110 5.74 -0.39 21.82
CA TRP A 110 6.12 -0.25 20.41
C TRP A 110 7.11 -1.31 19.95
N GLU A 111 7.94 -1.81 20.87
CA GLU A 111 8.93 -2.87 20.63
C GLU A 111 8.28 -4.13 20.03
N ASN A 112 7.06 -4.45 20.45
CA ASN A 112 6.30 -5.61 19.96
C ASN A 112 5.76 -5.43 18.54
N SER A 113 5.94 -4.25 17.94
CA SER A 113 5.44 -3.88 16.62
C SER A 113 6.54 -3.59 15.61
N TYR A 114 7.82 -3.61 16.03
CA TYR A 114 8.94 -3.30 15.16
C TYR A 114 9.16 -4.35 14.07
N ASP A 115 8.91 -5.62 14.38
CA ASP A 115 8.99 -6.70 13.40
C ASP A 115 7.95 -6.52 12.30
N GLU A 116 6.69 -6.22 12.65
CA GLU A 116 5.63 -5.95 11.68
C GLU A 116 5.93 -4.71 10.83
N ILE A 117 6.36 -3.62 11.46
CA ILE A 117 6.73 -2.37 10.78
C ILE A 117 7.89 -2.61 9.81
N GLY A 118 8.95 -3.29 10.25
CA GLY A 118 10.10 -3.63 9.43
C GLY A 118 9.71 -4.50 8.24
N MET A 119 8.87 -5.51 8.46
CA MET A 119 8.43 -6.41 7.40
C MET A 119 7.53 -5.69 6.38
N LEU A 120 6.66 -4.78 6.82
CA LEU A 120 5.87 -3.92 5.93
C LEU A 120 6.76 -3.00 5.08
N LEU A 121 7.81 -2.42 5.66
CA LEU A 121 8.77 -1.62 4.91
C LEU A 121 9.49 -2.43 3.84
N VAL A 122 9.97 -3.64 4.18
CA VAL A 122 10.61 -4.54 3.21
C VAL A 122 9.67 -4.86 2.05
N VAL A 123 8.42 -5.20 2.33
CA VAL A 123 7.42 -5.48 1.28
C VAL A 123 7.19 -4.27 0.38
N ASN A 124 7.07 -3.07 0.96
CA ASN A 124 6.92 -1.85 0.17
C ASN A 124 8.13 -1.57 -0.73
N VAL A 125 9.34 -1.65 -0.18
CA VAL A 125 10.59 -1.44 -0.95
C VAL A 125 10.70 -2.45 -2.08
N LEU A 126 10.45 -3.73 -1.81
CA LEU A 126 10.49 -4.78 -2.84
C LEU A 126 9.44 -4.54 -3.94
N THR A 127 8.23 -4.13 -3.57
CA THR A 127 7.14 -3.84 -4.52
C THR A 127 7.49 -2.65 -5.41
N VAL A 128 8.03 -1.56 -4.84
CA VAL A 128 8.47 -0.39 -5.62
C VAL A 128 9.64 -0.77 -6.53
N ALA A 129 10.63 -1.51 -6.02
CA ALA A 129 11.80 -1.91 -6.79
C ALA A 129 11.44 -2.83 -7.96
N THR A 130 10.60 -3.84 -7.74
CA THR A 130 10.10 -4.71 -8.81
C THR A 130 9.26 -3.94 -9.82
N SER A 131 8.42 -3.01 -9.37
CA SER A 131 7.66 -2.14 -10.27
C SER A 131 8.59 -1.30 -11.16
N LEU A 132 9.61 -0.67 -10.60
CA LEU A 132 10.58 0.13 -11.35
C LEU A 132 11.44 -0.71 -12.33
N LEU A 133 11.71 -1.97 -12.00
CA LEU A 133 12.44 -2.89 -12.89
C LEU A 133 11.56 -3.42 -14.03
N LEU A 134 10.30 -3.75 -13.74
CA LEU A 134 9.35 -4.31 -14.71
C LEU A 134 8.78 -3.24 -15.64
N PHE A 135 8.59 -2.00 -15.17
CA PHE A 135 7.93 -0.95 -15.94
C PHE A 135 8.65 -0.60 -17.26
N PRO A 136 10.00 -0.46 -17.32
CA PRO A 136 10.72 -0.25 -18.58
C PRO A 136 10.58 -1.41 -19.57
N TYR A 137 10.45 -2.64 -19.05
CA TYR A 137 10.26 -3.84 -19.88
C TYR A 137 8.83 -3.87 -20.44
N LEU A 138 7.83 -3.60 -19.60
CA LEU A 138 6.41 -3.49 -20.00
C LEU A 138 6.13 -2.33 -20.97
N TRP A 139 6.93 -1.26 -20.90
CA TRP A 139 6.75 -0.07 -21.74
C TRP A 139 7.42 -0.18 -23.12
N ARG A 140 8.29 -1.17 -23.33
CA ARG A 140 9.01 -1.35 -24.61
C ARG A 140 8.16 -2.04 -25.69
N ASP A 141 7.13 -2.78 -25.28
CA ASP A 141 6.10 -3.40 -26.13
C ASP A 141 4.79 -2.60 -26.09
#